data_AF-A0A8T5FF98-F1
#
_entry.id   AF-A0A8T5FF98-F1
#
_cell.length_a   1.000
_cell.length_b   1.000
_cell.length_c   1.000
_cell.angle_alpha   90.00
_cell.angle_beta   90.00
_cell.angle_gamma   90.00
#
_symmetry.space_group_name_H-M   'P 1'
#
loop_
_entity.id
_entity.type
_entity.pdbx_description
1 polymer ?
#
loop_
_entity_poly.entity_id
_entity_poly.type
_entity_poly.pdbx_seq_one_letter_code
_entity_poly.pdbx_strand_id
1 'polypeptide(L)'
;MSIVKKKKKADKSPKRPGKNLLTNDFTGRQVPGKVVIVSGNNIETPTLVEIVPNYTKCSSCKMFLGKKEEDMAEVLDYNCIECFEIQVEEEHSANSTLVSPMQVSKSKGRKK
;
A
#
# COMPACT_ATOMS: atom_id res chain seq x y z
N MET A 1 43.02 25.69 -23.64
CA MET A 1 41.79 24.88 -23.72
C MET A 1 41.60 24.21 -22.36
N SER A 2 40.71 24.75 -21.52
CA SER A 2 40.65 24.46 -20.10
C SER A 2 39.82 23.22 -19.80
N ILE A 3 40.38 22.27 -19.03
CA ILE A 3 39.70 21.03 -18.60
C ILE A 3 38.63 21.39 -17.57
N VAL A 4 37.36 21.32 -17.98
CA VAL A 4 36.21 21.53 -17.10
C VAL A 4 36.12 20.34 -16.13
N LYS A 5 36.64 20.51 -14.91
CA LYS A 5 36.41 19.57 -13.81
C LYS A 5 34.95 19.64 -13.38
N LYS A 6 34.12 18.68 -13.85
CA LYS A 6 32.78 18.45 -13.29
C LYS A 6 32.93 18.11 -11.81
N LYS A 7 32.60 19.05 -10.92
CA LYS A 7 32.48 18.79 -9.49
C LYS A 7 31.32 17.80 -9.29
N LYS A 8 31.63 16.51 -9.08
CA LYS A 8 30.67 15.58 -8.47
C LYS A 8 30.27 16.18 -7.12
N LYS A 9 29.04 16.67 -7.02
CA LYS A 9 28.46 16.98 -5.71
C LYS A 9 28.36 15.63 -5.00
N ALA A 10 29.16 15.46 -3.95
CA ALA A 10 28.92 14.40 -3.00
C ALA A 10 27.61 14.75 -2.30
N ASP A 11 26.52 14.12 -2.75
CA ASP A 11 25.24 14.18 -2.06
C ASP A 11 25.45 13.55 -0.68
N LYS A 12 25.71 14.42 0.31
CA LYS A 12 25.73 14.04 1.71
C LYS A 12 24.33 13.52 2.00
N SER A 13 24.21 12.20 2.15
CA SER A 13 22.99 11.52 2.61
C SER A 13 22.42 12.29 3.80
N PRO A 14 21.14 12.72 3.80
CA PRO A 14 20.57 13.39 4.95
C PRO A 14 20.39 12.37 6.09
N LYS A 15 21.43 12.19 6.91
CA LYS A 15 21.35 11.58 8.24
C LYS A 15 20.64 12.55 9.19
N ARG A 16 19.33 12.72 9.04
CA ARG A 16 18.49 13.38 10.04
C ARG A 16 17.33 12.43 10.41
N PRO A 17 17.36 11.81 11.60
CA PRO A 17 16.20 11.09 12.09
C PRO A 17 15.10 12.11 12.34
N GLY A 18 13.94 11.94 11.68
CA GLY A 18 12.76 12.79 11.90
C GLY A 18 12.30 13.66 10.73
N LYS A 19 12.96 13.63 9.56
CA LYS A 19 12.38 14.21 8.34
C LYS A 19 11.82 13.09 7.46
N ASN A 20 10.54 13.16 7.11
CA ASN A 20 9.96 12.31 6.08
C ASN A 20 10.80 12.51 4.81
N LEU A 21 11.55 11.48 4.40
CA LEU A 21 12.23 11.51 3.11
C LEU A 21 11.15 11.63 2.04
N LEU A 22 11.19 12.67 1.23
CA LEU A 22 10.30 12.83 0.09
C LEU A 22 11.09 12.56 -1.19
N THR A 23 10.48 11.84 -2.12
CA THR A 23 11.03 11.55 -3.44
C THR A 23 9.95 11.76 -4.49
N ASN A 24 10.37 11.94 -5.75
CA ASN A 24 9.43 12.04 -6.85
C ASN A 24 9.12 10.64 -7.43
N ASP A 25 7.85 10.39 -7.66
CA ASP A 25 7.36 9.24 -8.40
C ASP A 25 7.68 9.30 -9.88
N PHE A 26 7.47 8.19 -10.59
CA PHE A 26 7.48 8.15 -12.05
C PHE A 26 6.47 9.12 -12.69
N THR A 27 5.41 9.49 -11.95
CA THR A 27 4.42 10.51 -12.36
C THR A 27 4.81 11.95 -11.99
N GLY A 28 5.93 12.16 -11.28
CA GLY A 28 6.37 13.46 -10.79
C GLY A 28 5.70 13.91 -9.49
N ARG A 29 4.90 13.06 -8.82
CA ARG A 29 4.31 13.36 -7.51
C ARG A 29 5.35 13.22 -6.39
N GLN A 30 5.33 14.10 -5.39
CA GLN A 30 6.10 13.89 -4.15
C GLN A 30 5.42 12.82 -3.28
N VAL A 31 6.18 11.80 -2.90
CA VAL A 31 5.77 10.71 -2.00
C VAL A 31 6.84 10.42 -0.96
N PRO A 32 6.49 9.76 0.16
CA PRO A 32 7.48 9.21 1.06
C PRO A 32 8.46 8.30 0.32
N GLY A 33 9.74 8.51 0.53
CA GLY A 33 10.84 7.71 -0.01
C GLY A 33 11.47 6.83 1.06
N LYS A 34 12.03 5.71 0.63
CA LYS A 34 12.87 4.82 1.43
C LYS A 34 14.28 4.77 0.86
N VAL A 35 15.26 4.63 1.75
CA VAL A 35 16.66 4.46 1.35
C VAL A 35 16.89 3.00 1.01
N VAL A 36 17.33 2.72 -0.20
CA VAL A 36 17.72 1.39 -0.66
C VAL A 36 19.23 1.42 -0.92
N ILE A 37 19.94 0.47 -0.32
CA ILE A 37 21.38 0.29 -0.55
C ILE A 37 21.52 -0.89 -1.51
N VAL A 38 22.06 -0.63 -2.69
CA VAL A 38 22.32 -1.63 -3.72
C VAL A 38 23.81 -1.92 -3.73
N SER A 39 24.19 -3.13 -3.35
CA SER A 39 25.55 -3.65 -3.52
C SER A 39 25.64 -4.43 -4.83
N GLY A 40 26.69 -4.21 -5.62
CA GLY A 40 26.94 -5.09 -6.76
C GLY A 40 27.39 -6.49 -6.31
N ASN A 41 27.32 -7.46 -7.21
CA ASN A 41 27.66 -8.85 -6.93
C ASN A 41 29.17 -9.08 -6.70
N ASN A 42 30.00 -8.11 -7.12
CA ASN A 42 31.45 -8.17 -6.98
C ASN A 42 31.90 -7.35 -5.76
N ILE A 43 32.86 -7.88 -5.01
CA ILE A 43 33.40 -7.24 -3.79
C ILE A 43 34.01 -5.86 -4.09
N GLU A 44 34.54 -5.67 -5.30
CA GLU A 44 35.16 -4.42 -5.75
C GLU A 44 34.14 -3.35 -6.16
N THR A 45 32.86 -3.71 -6.35
CA THR A 45 31.86 -2.73 -6.79
C THR A 45 31.37 -1.87 -5.62
N PRO A 46 31.42 -0.52 -5.75
CA PRO A 46 30.98 0.36 -4.69
C PRO A 46 29.47 0.23 -4.45
N THR A 47 29.06 0.26 -3.19
CA THR A 47 27.64 0.29 -2.81
C THR A 47 27.00 1.60 -3.25
N LEU A 48 25.89 1.51 -3.95
CA LEU A 48 25.07 2.66 -4.35
C LEU A 48 23.94 2.86 -3.33
N VAL A 49 23.70 4.10 -2.93
CA VAL A 49 22.60 4.46 -2.04
C VAL A 49 21.61 5.27 -2.85
N GLU A 50 20.41 4.71 -3.06
CA GLU A 50 19.34 5.34 -3.83
C GLU A 50 18.12 5.58 -2.95
N ILE A 51 17.41 6.68 -3.21
CA ILE A 51 16.12 6.98 -2.55
C ILE A 51 15.02 6.60 -3.53
N VAL A 52 14.19 5.64 -3.15
CA VAL A 52 13.13 5.08 -4.00
C VAL A 52 11.76 5.38 -3.37
N PRO A 53 10.70 5.65 -4.14
CA PRO A 53 9.34 5.72 -3.63
C PRO A 53 8.96 4.56 -2.70
N ASN A 54 8.30 4.88 -1.59
CA ASN A 54 7.76 3.92 -0.65
C ASN A 54 6.23 3.83 -0.76
N TYR A 55 5.76 3.21 -1.83
CA TYR A 55 4.33 2.94 -2.02
C TYR A 55 3.83 1.89 -1.03
N THR A 56 2.65 2.13 -0.49
CA THR A 56 1.92 1.12 0.27
C THR A 56 1.46 -0.01 -0.63
N LYS A 57 1.51 -1.24 -0.11
CA LYS A 57 1.11 -2.44 -0.83
C LYS A 57 -0.16 -3.00 -0.22
N CYS A 58 -1.02 -3.55 -1.06
CA CYS A 58 -2.17 -4.31 -0.64
C CYS A 58 -1.75 -5.52 0.20
N SER A 59 -2.44 -5.77 1.32
CA SER A 59 -2.14 -6.90 2.20
C SER A 59 -2.44 -8.26 1.53
N SER A 60 -3.51 -8.33 0.74
CA SER A 60 -3.97 -9.56 0.07
C SER A 60 -3.17 -9.87 -1.21
N CYS A 61 -3.14 -8.95 -2.19
CA CYS A 61 -2.55 -9.21 -3.51
C CYS A 61 -1.11 -8.70 -3.69
N LYS A 62 -0.57 -7.95 -2.71
CA LYS A 62 0.79 -7.37 -2.73
C LYS A 62 1.07 -6.37 -3.86
N MET A 63 0.04 -5.99 -4.63
CA MET A 63 0.13 -4.90 -5.60
C MET A 63 0.20 -3.55 -4.89
N PHE A 64 0.73 -2.54 -5.58
CA PHE A 64 0.81 -1.18 -5.04
C PHE A 64 -0.56 -0.52 -5.03
N LEU A 65 -0.89 0.13 -3.91
CA LEU A 65 -2.14 0.87 -3.76
C LEU A 65 -2.08 2.16 -4.59
N GLY A 66 -3.18 2.49 -5.24
CA GLY A 66 -3.37 3.77 -5.92
C GLY A 66 -3.64 4.90 -4.94
N LYS A 67 -3.51 6.16 -5.37
CA LYS A 67 -3.65 7.34 -4.47
C LYS A 67 -4.93 7.32 -3.62
N LYS A 68 -6.07 7.01 -4.24
CA LYS A 68 -7.36 6.96 -3.56
C LYS A 68 -7.43 5.83 -2.54
N GLU A 69 -6.80 4.70 -2.85
CA GLU A 69 -6.73 3.55 -1.95
C GLU A 69 -5.80 3.83 -0.77
N GLU A 70 -4.68 4.53 -1.00
CA GLU A 70 -3.79 4.99 0.07
C GLU A 70 -4.49 5.99 1.01
N ASP A 71 -5.23 6.95 0.45
CA ASP A 71 -5.97 7.95 1.24
C ASP A 71 -7.09 7.32 2.10
N MET A 72 -7.60 6.15 1.69
CA MET A 72 -8.63 5.39 2.41
C MET A 72 -8.10 4.09 3.03
N ALA A 73 -6.78 3.94 3.17
CA ALA A 73 -6.17 2.68 3.58
C ALA A 73 -6.62 2.20 4.97
N GLU A 74 -6.94 3.12 5.88
CA GLU A 74 -7.50 2.79 7.20
C GLU A 74 -8.89 2.16 7.14
N VAL A 75 -9.69 2.52 6.14
CA VAL A 75 -11.06 1.98 5.95
C VAL A 75 -11.02 0.68 5.15
N LEU A 76 -10.10 0.59 4.20
CA LEU A 76 -9.92 -0.57 3.33
C LEU A 76 -9.01 -1.64 3.94
N ASP A 77 -8.62 -1.53 5.22
CA ASP A 77 -7.68 -2.44 5.89
C ASP A 77 -6.38 -2.68 5.11
N TYR A 78 -5.84 -1.62 4.49
CA TYR A 78 -4.69 -1.69 3.60
C TYR A 78 -4.87 -2.69 2.43
N ASN A 79 -6.11 -2.89 1.98
CA ASN A 79 -6.44 -3.70 0.82
C ASN A 79 -6.70 -2.85 -0.42
N CYS A 80 -6.50 -3.48 -1.57
CA CYS A 80 -6.93 -2.94 -2.86
C CYS A 80 -8.46 -2.94 -2.92
N ILE A 81 -9.08 -2.05 -3.70
CA ILE A 81 -10.55 -1.97 -3.79
C ILE A 81 -11.15 -3.32 -4.21
N GLU A 82 -10.56 -3.97 -5.21
CA GLU A 82 -11.01 -5.30 -5.67
C GLU A 82 -10.93 -6.36 -4.55
N CYS A 83 -9.85 -6.31 -3.76
CA CYS A 83 -9.61 -7.23 -2.67
C CYS A 83 -10.61 -7.02 -1.52
N PHE A 84 -10.96 -5.76 -1.26
CA PHE A 84 -11.91 -5.36 -0.24
C PHE A 84 -13.35 -5.74 -0.64
N GLU A 85 -13.73 -5.55 -1.91
CA GLU A 85 -15.05 -5.97 -2.43
C GLU A 85 -15.29 -7.47 -2.22
N ILE A 86 -14.28 -8.31 -2.53
CA ILE A 86 -14.36 -9.76 -2.32
C ILE A 86 -14.57 -10.11 -0.83
N GLN A 87 -13.90 -9.42 0.09
CA GLN A 87 -14.06 -9.64 1.52
C GLN A 87 -15.48 -9.30 2.00
N VAL A 88 -16.03 -8.18 1.54
CA VAL A 88 -17.39 -7.74 1.90
C VAL A 88 -18.43 -8.71 1.34
N GLU A 89 -18.26 -9.19 0.10
CA GLU A 89 -19.16 -10.19 -0.50
C GLU A 89 -19.15 -11.51 0.27
N GLU A 90 -17.96 -11.99 0.67
CA GLU A 90 -17.81 -13.22 1.45
C GLU A 90 -18.46 -13.09 2.84
N GLU A 91 -18.24 -11.97 3.52
CA GLU A 91 -18.84 -11.70 4.82
C GLU A 91 -20.38 -11.56 4.73
N HIS A 92 -20.89 -10.89 3.70
CA HIS A 92 -22.33 -10.76 3.49
C HIS A 92 -22.99 -12.11 3.20
N SER A 93 -22.31 -12.98 2.42
CA SER A 93 -22.77 -14.36 2.18
C SER A 93 -22.84 -15.17 3.48
N ALA A 94 -21.78 -15.10 4.30
CA ALA A 94 -21.73 -15.79 5.59
C ALA A 94 -22.84 -15.31 6.55
N ASN A 95 -23.06 -13.99 6.63
CA ASN A 95 -24.06 -13.38 7.51
C ASN A 95 -25.51 -13.62 7.03
N SER A 96 -25.75 -13.68 5.71
CA SER A 96 -27.07 -14.01 5.15
C SER A 96 -27.55 -15.42 5.55
N THR A 97 -26.61 -16.34 5.79
CA THR A 97 -26.91 -17.72 6.17
C THR A 97 -27.41 -17.82 7.62
N LEU A 98 -27.11 -16.82 8.47
CA LEU A 98 -27.52 -16.80 9.87
C LEU A 98 -28.90 -16.16 10.10
N VAL A 99 -29.46 -15.48 9.10
CA VAL A 99 -30.84 -14.98 9.14
C VAL A 99 -31.77 -16.04 8.56
N SER A 100 -31.93 -17.14 9.29
CA SER A 100 -33.03 -18.08 9.02
C SER A 100 -34.38 -17.34 9.17
N PRO A 101 -35.34 -17.48 8.25
CA PRO A 101 -36.66 -16.90 8.46
C PRO A 101 -37.29 -17.60 9.66
N MET A 102 -37.56 -16.86 10.73
CA MET A 102 -38.40 -17.35 11.83
C MET A 102 -39.70 -17.88 11.20
N GLN A 103 -39.90 -19.19 11.25
CA GLN A 103 -41.16 -19.78 10.84
C GLN A 103 -42.22 -19.31 11.82
N VAL A 104 -43.00 -18.30 11.42
CA VAL A 104 -44.19 -17.89 12.16
C VAL A 104 -45.15 -19.06 12.10
N SER A 105 -45.22 -19.82 13.19
CA SER A 105 -46.15 -20.91 13.37
C SER A 105 -47.57 -20.36 13.18
N LYS A 106 -48.24 -20.77 12.10
CA LYS A 106 -49.66 -20.49 11.90
C LYS A 106 -50.45 -21.11 13.04
N SER A 107 -50.80 -20.32 14.06
CA SER A 107 -51.75 -20.73 15.07
C SER A 107 -53.11 -20.93 14.41
N LYS A 108 -53.52 -22.20 14.33
CA LYS A 108 -54.83 -22.66 13.85
C LYS A 108 -55.92 -22.05 14.75
N GLY A 109 -56.51 -20.94 14.32
CA GLY A 109 -57.68 -20.33 14.95
C GLY A 109 -58.88 -21.28 14.86
N ARG A 110 -59.35 -21.70 16.03
CA ARG A 110 -60.42 -22.68 16.28
C ARG A 110 -61.79 -22.09 15.92
N LYS A 111 -62.62 -22.90 15.24
CA LYS A 111 -64.03 -22.65 14.90
C LYS A 111 -64.85 -22.10 16.06
N LYS A 112 -65.77 -21.18 15.75
CA LYS A 112 -67.09 -21.08 16.36
C LYS A 112 -68.12 -20.78 15.27
#